data_AF-F1KWM4-F1
#
_entry.id   AF-F1KWM4-F1
#
_cell.length_a   1.000
_cell.length_b   1.000
_cell.length_c   1.000
_cell.angle_alpha   90.00
_cell.angle_beta   90.00
_cell.angle_gamma   90.00
#
_symmetry.space_group_name_H-M   'P 1'
#
loop_
_entity.id
_entity.type
_entity.pdbx_description
1 polymer ?
#
loop_
_entity_poly.entity_id
_entity_poly.type
_entity_poly.pdbx_seq_one_letter_code
_entity_poly.pdbx_strand_id
1 'polypeptide(L)'
;MLLFGLSLFSEERFLKFYFSRLTVNKTGRYADEFPYVSPCGVEMNFLRCDDRPFVFTALDINEEFWLVGNCRKKVPFEAASLCMFPNGRLYHPCPLDAYGLVKSKLADQLYPNFVFDSSGFPTHFLWKGKLIKLSNSLLKYAG
;
A
#
# COMPACT_ATOMS: atom_id res chain seq x y z
N MET A 1 7.50 16.46 -19.02
CA MET A 1 6.56 16.01 -17.98
C MET A 1 5.87 14.78 -18.53
N LEU A 2 6.32 13.58 -18.15
CA LEU A 2 5.64 12.37 -18.58
C LEU A 2 4.59 12.01 -17.52
N LEU A 3 3.33 12.23 -17.88
CA LEU A 3 2.16 11.77 -17.16
C LEU A 3 2.01 10.27 -17.44
N PHE A 4 2.55 9.41 -16.59
CA PHE A 4 2.40 7.96 -16.76
C PHE A 4 1.42 7.38 -15.75
N GLY A 5 0.29 6.88 -16.26
CA GLY A 5 -0.47 5.86 -15.57
C GLY A 5 0.35 4.57 -15.54
N LEU A 6 0.74 4.11 -14.34
CA LEU A 6 1.52 2.89 -14.14
C LEU A 6 0.84 1.63 -14.70
N SER A 7 -0.43 1.70 -15.12
CA SER A 7 -1.15 0.62 -15.80
C SER A 7 -0.66 0.34 -17.22
N LEU A 8 0.14 1.22 -17.83
CA LEU A 8 0.63 1.08 -19.21
C LEU A 8 1.98 0.37 -19.33
N PHE A 9 2.70 0.18 -18.23
CA PHE A 9 4.00 -0.51 -18.23
C PHE A 9 3.89 -1.87 -17.56
N SER A 10 4.08 -2.92 -18.34
CA SER A 10 4.08 -4.32 -17.89
C SER A 10 5.49 -4.91 -17.71
N GLU A 11 6.54 -4.13 -17.99
CA GLU A 11 7.93 -4.62 -17.91
C GLU A 11 8.40 -4.68 -16.45
N GLU A 12 8.60 -5.91 -15.95
CA GLU A 12 8.89 -6.18 -14.54
C GLU A 12 10.17 -5.48 -14.07
N ARG A 13 11.21 -5.38 -14.90
CA ARG A 13 12.47 -4.74 -14.52
C ARG A 13 12.30 -3.23 -14.34
N PHE A 14 11.60 -2.58 -15.27
CA PHE A 14 11.25 -1.16 -15.16
C PHE A 14 10.43 -0.89 -13.91
N LEU A 15 9.37 -1.65 -13.64
CA LEU A 15 8.56 -1.47 -12.44
C LEU A 15 9.37 -1.68 -11.17
N LYS A 16 10.24 -2.70 -11.14
CA LYS A 16 11.14 -2.94 -10.00
C LYS A 16 12.08 -1.77 -9.77
N PHE A 17 12.70 -1.26 -10.84
CA PHE A 17 13.54 -0.08 -10.78
C PHE A 17 12.76 1.15 -10.30
N TYR A 18 11.62 1.43 -10.92
CA TYR A 18 10.73 2.55 -10.61
C TYR A 18 10.32 2.56 -9.13
N PHE A 19 9.76 1.45 -8.62
CA PHE A 19 9.32 1.33 -7.23
C PHE A 19 10.47 1.25 -6.23
N SER A 20 11.69 0.92 -6.65
CA SER A 20 12.86 0.97 -5.78
C SER A 20 13.35 2.39 -5.49
N ARG A 21 13.00 3.35 -6.36
CA ARG A 21 13.40 4.77 -6.25
C ARG A 21 12.25 5.73 -5.99
N LEU A 22 11.01 5.23 -6.03
CA LEU A 22 9.83 6.02 -5.71
C LEU A 22 9.95 6.58 -4.29
N THR A 23 9.73 7.89 -4.16
CA THR A 23 9.78 8.63 -2.89
C THR A 23 8.78 9.79 -2.91
N VAL A 24 8.56 10.42 -1.75
CA VAL A 24 7.76 11.64 -1.65
C VAL A 24 8.46 12.78 -2.40
N ASN A 25 7.71 13.52 -3.21
CA ASN A 25 8.23 14.65 -3.97
C ASN A 25 8.57 15.83 -3.06
N LYS A 26 9.85 15.94 -2.70
CA LYS A 26 10.42 17.07 -1.95
C LYS A 26 11.30 17.96 -2.83
N THR A 27 11.16 17.87 -4.15
CA THR A 27 12.04 18.56 -5.11
C THR A 27 11.68 20.03 -5.32
N GLY A 28 10.51 20.47 -4.83
CA GLY A 28 9.93 21.78 -5.11
C GLY A 28 9.32 21.92 -6.51
N ARG A 29 9.52 20.94 -7.40
CA ARG A 29 8.93 20.92 -8.75
C ARG A 29 7.65 20.10 -8.74
N TYR A 30 6.54 20.73 -9.15
CA TYR A 30 5.22 20.11 -9.26
C TYR A 30 4.73 19.39 -8.00
N ALA A 31 5.24 19.75 -6.82
CA ALA A 31 4.96 19.02 -5.58
C ALA A 31 3.46 19.06 -5.20
N ASP A 32 2.77 20.15 -5.53
CA ASP A 32 1.34 20.32 -5.26
C ASP A 32 0.46 19.40 -6.11
N GLU A 33 0.89 19.07 -7.33
CA GLU A 33 0.16 18.22 -8.26
C GLU A 33 0.63 16.75 -8.23
N PHE A 34 1.91 16.52 -7.98
CA PHE A 34 2.55 15.21 -8.02
C PHE A 34 3.27 14.94 -6.70
N PRO A 35 2.58 14.32 -5.72
CA PRO A 35 3.11 14.10 -4.39
C PRO A 35 4.26 13.08 -4.34
N TYR A 36 4.48 12.32 -5.43
CA TYR A 36 5.52 11.31 -5.50
C TYR A 36 6.44 11.53 -6.71
N VAL A 37 7.67 11.04 -6.59
CA VAL A 37 8.66 11.12 -7.67
C VAL A 37 9.56 9.87 -7.67
N SER A 38 9.94 9.40 -8.86
CA SER A 38 10.93 8.33 -9.05
C SER A 38 12.08 8.81 -9.95
N PRO A 39 13.28 9.05 -9.40
CA PRO A 39 14.45 9.47 -10.18
C PRO A 39 15.05 8.33 -11.03
N CYS A 40 15.10 8.52 -12.34
CA CYS A 40 15.57 7.56 -13.32
C CYS A 40 16.80 8.10 -14.08
N GLY A 41 17.93 8.19 -13.39
CA GLY A 41 19.14 8.83 -13.95
C GLY A 41 18.96 10.34 -14.00
N VAL A 42 19.05 10.93 -15.19
CA VAL A 42 18.78 12.37 -15.40
C VAL A 42 17.28 12.70 -15.49
N GLU A 43 16.44 11.68 -15.70
CA GLU A 43 15.00 11.83 -15.86
C GLU A 43 14.28 11.75 -14.51
N MET A 44 13.26 12.58 -14.33
CA MET A 44 12.39 12.58 -13.15
C MET A 44 10.97 12.18 -13.54
N ASN A 45 10.49 11.08 -12.98
CA ASN A 45 9.11 10.64 -13.16
C ASN A 45 8.25 11.12 -11.99
N PHE A 46 7.42 12.13 -12.23
CA PHE A 46 6.47 12.66 -11.24
C PHE A 46 5.18 11.85 -11.28
N LEU A 47 4.65 11.49 -10.11
CA LEU A 47 3.53 10.57 -9.97
C LEU A 47 2.42 11.17 -9.09
N ARG A 48 1.20 11.03 -9.59
CA ARG A 48 -0.05 11.19 -8.87
C ARG A 48 -0.88 9.93 -9.06
N CYS A 49 -1.57 9.50 -8.01
CA CYS A 49 -2.48 8.36 -8.03
C CYS A 49 -3.76 8.71 -7.28
N ASP A 50 -4.85 8.01 -7.57
CA ASP A 50 -6.16 8.27 -6.96
C ASP A 50 -6.21 7.92 -5.46
N ASP A 51 -5.33 7.03 -4.98
CA ASP A 51 -5.24 6.65 -3.57
C ASP A 51 -3.80 6.60 -3.09
N ARG A 52 -3.13 5.46 -3.26
CA ARG A 52 -1.72 5.26 -2.88
C ARG A 52 -0.95 4.58 -4.00
N PRO A 53 0.30 4.98 -4.26
CA PRO A 53 1.12 4.36 -5.29
C PRO A 53 1.73 3.04 -4.81
N PHE A 54 1.83 2.84 -3.48
CA PHE A 54 2.34 1.63 -2.86
C PHE A 54 1.19 0.67 -2.63
N VAL A 55 1.06 -0.35 -3.49
CA VAL A 55 -0.06 -1.30 -3.45
C VAL A 55 0.44 -2.71 -3.13
N PHE A 56 -0.07 -3.29 -2.03
CA PHE A 56 0.15 -4.69 -1.67
C PHE A 56 -0.75 -5.57 -2.54
N THR A 57 -0.13 -6.41 -3.37
CA THR A 57 -0.81 -7.20 -4.41
C THR A 57 -0.97 -8.67 -4.05
N ALA A 58 -0.16 -9.18 -3.14
CA ALA A 58 -0.26 -10.53 -2.58
C ALA A 58 0.36 -10.58 -1.17
N LEU A 59 0.03 -11.62 -0.42
CA LEU A 59 0.57 -11.93 0.91
C LEU A 59 1.10 -13.36 0.91
N ASP A 60 2.36 -13.53 1.27
CA ASP A 60 2.90 -14.83 1.64
C ASP A 60 2.58 -15.10 3.11
N ILE A 61 1.64 -16.01 3.36
CA ILE A 61 1.18 -16.34 4.72
C ILE A 61 2.28 -17.08 5.51
N ASN A 62 3.13 -17.85 4.84
CA ASN A 62 4.14 -18.66 5.50
C ASN A 62 5.32 -17.79 5.93
N GLU A 63 5.82 -16.96 5.02
CA GLU A 63 6.95 -16.08 5.29
C GLU A 63 6.54 -14.74 5.94
N GLU A 64 5.24 -14.43 5.99
CA GLU A 64 4.70 -13.17 6.53
C GLU A 64 5.28 -11.93 5.83
N PHE A 65 5.27 -11.94 4.49
CA PHE A 65 5.64 -10.79 3.68
C PHE A 65 4.54 -10.44 2.69
N TRP A 66 4.26 -9.14 2.57
CA TRP A 66 3.57 -8.59 1.43
C TRP A 66 4.44 -8.61 0.19
N LEU A 67 3.80 -8.83 -0.96
CA LEU A 67 4.34 -8.50 -2.28
C LEU A 67 3.73 -7.18 -2.77
N VAL A 68 4.58 -6.32 -3.33
CA VAL A 68 4.19 -4.98 -3.77
C VAL A 68 4.23 -4.88 -5.28
N GLY A 69 3.13 -4.39 -5.87
CA GLY A 69 3.00 -4.25 -7.32
C GLY A 69 3.28 -5.56 -8.08
N ASN A 70 3.74 -5.44 -9.32
CA ASN A 70 4.20 -6.57 -10.13
C ASN A 70 5.72 -6.82 -10.01
N CYS A 71 6.44 -6.10 -9.14
CA CYS A 71 7.90 -6.13 -9.07
C CYS A 71 8.47 -7.06 -7.99
N ARG A 72 7.61 -7.86 -7.34
CA ARG A 72 7.95 -8.85 -6.29
C ARG A 72 8.75 -8.28 -5.10
N LYS A 73 8.64 -6.97 -4.83
CA LYS A 73 9.25 -6.38 -3.62
C LYS A 73 8.55 -6.93 -2.38
N LYS A 74 9.33 -7.48 -1.44
CA LYS A 74 8.86 -8.01 -0.16
C LYS A 74 8.83 -6.90 0.91
N VAL A 75 7.74 -6.80 1.66
CA VAL A 75 7.60 -5.91 2.82
C VAL A 75 7.03 -6.72 3.99
N PRO A 76 7.56 -6.62 5.21
CA PRO A 76 7.05 -7.37 6.35
C PRO A 76 5.54 -7.19 6.53
N PHE A 77 4.84 -8.29 6.79
CA PHE A 77 3.44 -8.31 7.16
C PHE A 77 3.31 -8.32 8.68
N GLU A 78 2.42 -7.48 9.21
CA GLU A 78 2.02 -7.53 10.61
C GLU A 78 0.49 -7.45 10.72
N ALA A 79 -0.13 -8.54 11.21
CA ALA A 79 -1.58 -8.65 11.30
C ALA A 79 -2.24 -7.50 12.11
N ALA A 80 -1.62 -7.09 13.23
CA ALA A 80 -2.12 -6.01 14.09
C ALA A 80 -2.10 -4.63 13.41
N SER A 81 -1.35 -4.49 12.32
CA SER A 81 -1.14 -3.24 11.58
C SER A 81 -2.10 -3.10 10.39
N LEU A 82 -2.93 -4.12 10.11
CA LEU A 82 -4.06 -3.98 9.18
C LEU A 82 -5.03 -2.90 9.68
N CYS A 83 -5.47 -2.02 8.78
CA CYS A 83 -6.40 -0.95 9.13
C CYS A 83 -7.37 -0.68 7.97
N MET A 84 -8.66 -0.86 8.23
CA MET A 84 -9.71 -0.53 7.29
C MET A 84 -10.18 0.91 7.54
N PHE A 85 -10.19 1.73 6.50
CA PHE A 85 -10.70 3.11 6.61
C PHE A 85 -12.22 3.15 6.38
N PRO A 86 -12.91 4.25 6.74
CA PRO A 86 -14.36 4.39 6.54
C PRO A 86 -14.82 4.27 5.09
N ASN A 87 -13.93 4.50 4.12
CA ASN A 87 -14.18 4.29 2.69
C ASN A 87 -14.23 2.79 2.29
N GLY A 88 -14.07 1.87 3.24
CA GLY A 88 -14.09 0.41 3.04
C GLY A 88 -12.78 -0.16 2.48
N ARG A 89 -11.75 0.67 2.25
CA ARG A 89 -10.45 0.21 1.75
C ARG A 89 -9.56 -0.25 2.89
N LEU A 90 -8.73 -1.25 2.61
CA LEU A 90 -7.81 -1.85 3.56
C LEU A 90 -6.39 -1.34 3.32
N TYR A 91 -5.70 -0.97 4.39
CA TYR A 91 -4.36 -0.41 4.35
C TYR A 91 -3.42 -1.12 5.34
N HIS A 92 -2.13 -0.97 5.10
CA HIS A 92 -1.06 -1.46 5.98
C HIS A 92 0.13 -0.49 5.92
N PRO A 93 0.93 -0.33 6.99
CA PRO A 93 2.15 0.48 6.96
C PRO A 93 3.07 0.10 5.80
N CYS A 94 3.68 1.11 5.17
CA CYS A 94 4.58 0.91 4.04
C CYS A 94 5.86 1.74 4.19
N PRO A 95 6.97 1.34 3.54
CA PRO A 95 8.25 2.04 3.65
C PRO A 95 8.38 3.29 2.77
N LEU A 96 7.38 3.61 1.93
CA LEU A 96 7.43 4.76 1.04
C LEU A 96 7.10 6.07 1.78
N ASP A 97 5.99 6.07 2.50
CA ASP A 97 5.54 7.19 3.31
C ASP A 97 5.02 6.71 4.67
N ALA A 98 3.71 6.63 4.85
CA ALA A 98 3.05 6.15 6.05
C ALA A 98 2.34 4.81 5.82
N TYR A 99 1.67 4.62 4.68
CA TYR A 99 0.84 3.44 4.45
C TYR A 99 0.60 3.16 2.97
N GLY A 100 0.36 1.89 2.66
CA GLY A 100 0.05 1.39 1.33
C GLY A 100 -1.36 0.83 1.28
N LEU A 101 -1.93 0.81 0.08
CA LEU A 101 -3.23 0.22 -0.21
C LEU A 101 -3.11 -1.29 -0.37
N VAL A 102 -4.01 -2.06 0.24
CA VAL A 102 -4.17 -3.48 -0.06
C VAL A 102 -5.10 -3.60 -1.27
N LYS A 103 -4.65 -4.31 -2.32
CA LYS A 103 -5.45 -4.50 -3.55
C LYS A 103 -6.81 -5.12 -3.21
N SER A 104 -7.90 -4.62 -3.81
CA SER A 104 -9.28 -5.03 -3.48
C SER A 104 -9.47 -6.55 -3.43
N LYS A 105 -9.03 -7.28 -4.45
CA LYS A 105 -9.13 -8.75 -4.47
C LYS A 105 -8.44 -9.43 -3.27
N LEU A 106 -7.31 -8.89 -2.82
CA LEU A 106 -6.59 -9.39 -1.65
C LEU A 106 -7.30 -8.97 -0.36
N ALA A 107 -7.83 -7.76 -0.30
CA ALA A 107 -8.65 -7.30 0.82
C ALA A 107 -9.90 -8.20 0.99
N ASP A 108 -10.59 -8.56 -0.09
CA ASP A 108 -11.74 -9.47 -0.08
C ASP A 108 -11.37 -10.86 0.44
N GLN A 109 -10.16 -11.35 0.14
CA GLN A 109 -9.65 -12.62 0.66
C GLN A 109 -9.35 -12.57 2.16
N LEU A 110 -8.91 -11.41 2.66
CA LEU A 110 -8.61 -11.20 4.08
C LEU A 110 -9.89 -10.90 4.88
N TYR A 111 -10.91 -10.32 4.25
CA TYR A 111 -12.15 -9.85 4.88
C TYR A 111 -12.81 -10.85 5.83
N PRO A 112 -12.96 -12.16 5.50
CA PRO A 112 -13.59 -13.13 6.38
C PRO A 112 -12.89 -13.35 7.72
N ASN A 113 -11.62 -12.94 7.84
CA ASN A 113 -10.84 -13.06 9.07
C ASN A 113 -10.97 -11.84 9.99
N PHE A 114 -11.65 -10.77 9.57
CA PHE A 114 -11.89 -9.61 10.42
C PHE A 114 -13.05 -9.88 11.39
N VAL A 115 -12.89 -9.38 12.61
CA VAL A 115 -13.95 -9.35 13.63
C VAL A 115 -14.35 -7.91 13.86
N PHE A 116 -15.65 -7.67 13.73
CA PHE A 116 -16.26 -6.35 13.84
C PHE A 116 -17.00 -6.22 15.17
N ASP A 117 -17.00 -5.02 15.74
CA ASP A 117 -17.86 -4.71 16.88
C ASP A 117 -19.32 -4.45 16.45
N SER A 118 -20.17 -4.09 17.42
CA SER A 118 -21.58 -3.79 17.18
C SER A 118 -21.84 -2.60 16.26
N SER A 119 -20.84 -1.73 16.05
CA SER A 119 -20.92 -0.58 15.14
C SER A 119 -20.45 -0.92 13.71
N GLY A 120 -20.00 -2.15 13.47
CA GLY A 120 -19.40 -2.55 12.20
C GLY A 120 -17.94 -2.11 12.06
N PHE A 121 -17.28 -1.73 13.15
CA PHE A 121 -15.89 -1.31 13.12
C PHE A 121 -14.94 -2.51 13.37
N PRO A 122 -13.89 -2.70 12.55
CA PRO A 122 -12.99 -3.84 12.71
C PRO A 122 -12.08 -3.65 13.93
N THR A 123 -12.17 -4.58 14.87
CA THR A 123 -11.42 -4.53 16.14
C THR A 123 -10.34 -5.60 16.23
N HIS A 124 -10.54 -6.75 15.59
CA HIS A 124 -9.59 -7.86 15.63
C HIS A 124 -9.46 -8.52 14.25
N PHE A 125 -8.40 -9.30 14.10
CA PHE A 125 -8.12 -10.09 12.91
C PHE A 125 -7.67 -11.50 13.32
N LEU A 126 -8.31 -12.53 12.76
CA LEU A 126 -7.95 -13.92 12.98
C LEU A 126 -6.73 -14.27 12.12
N TRP A 127 -5.56 -14.41 12.75
CA TRP A 127 -4.31 -14.72 12.08
C TRP A 127 -3.72 -16.02 12.62
N LYS A 128 -3.53 -17.02 11.74
CA LYS A 128 -2.95 -18.33 12.08
C LYS A 128 -3.58 -18.96 13.34
N GLY A 129 -4.91 -18.89 13.42
CA GLY A 129 -5.69 -19.42 14.56
C GLY A 129 -5.66 -18.57 15.83
N LYS A 130 -5.00 -17.41 15.83
CA LYS A 130 -4.94 -16.48 16.97
C LYS A 130 -5.75 -15.23 16.66
N LEU A 131 -6.53 -14.77 17.64
CA LEU A 131 -7.24 -13.51 17.54
C LEU A 131 -6.27 -12.36 17.89
N ILE A 132 -5.97 -11.51 16.91
CA ILE A 132 -5.04 -10.39 17.04
C ILE A 132 -5.84 -9.09 17.13
N LYS A 133 -5.59 -8.26 18.15
CA LYS A 133 -6.20 -6.94 18.27
C LYS A 133 -5.59 -5.98 17.24
N LEU A 134 -6.43 -5.30 16.47
CA LEU A 134 -5.99 -4.30 15.51
C LEU A 134 -5.58 -3.02 16.22
N SER A 135 -4.44 -2.45 15.81
CA SER A 135 -3.95 -1.18 16.33
C SER A 135 -4.79 0.00 15.85
N ASN A 136 -5.35 -0.10 14.64
CA ASN A 136 -6.08 0.97 13.96
C ASN A 136 -5.34 2.32 13.93
N SER A 137 -4.01 2.28 14.03
CA SER A 137 -3.14 3.46 14.17
C SER A 137 -3.12 4.36 12.92
N LEU A 138 -3.48 3.80 11.76
CA LEU A 138 -3.54 4.52 10.50
C LEU A 138 -4.81 5.37 10.34
N LEU A 139 -5.84 5.21 11.19
CA LEU A 139 -7.08 6.01 11.10
C LEU A 139 -6.85 7.51 11.28
N LYS A 140 -5.74 7.91 11.89
CA LYS A 140 -5.32 9.32 11.95
C LYS A 140 -5.11 9.97 10.57
N TYR A 141 -5.02 9.17 9.51
CA TYR A 141 -4.91 9.61 8.12
C TYR A 141 -6.20 9.48 7.31
N ALA A 142 -7.31 9.02 7.91
CA ALA A 142 -8.56 8.74 7.21
C ALA A 142 -9.44 9.99 6.97
N GLY A 143 -8.87 11.19 7.16
CA GLY A 143 -9.55 12.48 6.99
C GLY A 143 -9.67 12.92 5.53
#